data_AF-A0A6V8ID52-F1
#
_entry.id   AF-A0A6V8ID52-F1
#
_cell.length_a   1.000
_cell.length_b   1.000
_cell.length_c   1.000
_cell.angle_alpha   90.00
_cell.angle_beta   90.00
_cell.angle_gamma   90.00
#
_symmetry.space_group_name_H-M   'P 1'
#
loop_
_entity.id
_entity.type
_entity.pdbx_description
1 polymer ?
#
loop_
_entity_poly.entity_id
_entity_poly.type
_entity_poly.pdbx_seq_one_letter_code
_entity_poly.pdbx_strand_id
1 'polypeptide(L)'
;MAKPSPKNRRVTRTPVPNVTPENGPTPERRARSEFVGTAPTRVLRTVQALLQAGDITQPAADAAERWYRDYVFGYCDYVEFSDQHRPGTLTRHDAVSWQLVRARAMARVTDVREALGLCAHQRLRMLLVDELSFRAMGEALFPTISAGSSQRKIAAQCALLLEQLAAREEAARKAAKAARTAKHSPAQTTDATEEA
;
A
#
# COMPACT_ATOMS: atom_id res chain seq x y z
N MET A 1 -30.06 -4.29 71.16
CA MET A 1 -30.58 -4.74 69.86
C MET A 1 -31.17 -3.51 69.16
N ALA A 2 -30.82 -3.04 67.96
CA ALA A 2 -29.79 -3.32 66.96
C ALA A 2 -29.46 -1.98 66.25
N LYS A 3 -28.21 -1.77 65.82
CA LYS A 3 -27.72 -0.53 65.18
C LYS A 3 -28.30 -0.36 63.76
N PRO A 4 -28.60 0.86 63.27
CA PRO A 4 -29.01 1.04 61.88
C PRO A 4 -27.81 1.02 60.90
N SER A 5 -27.93 0.18 59.87
CA SER A 5 -26.95 -0.03 58.79
C SER A 5 -26.79 1.17 57.85
N PRO A 6 -25.60 1.37 57.23
CA PRO A 6 -25.34 2.51 56.35
C PRO A 6 -25.96 2.33 54.95
N LYS A 7 -26.53 3.41 54.41
CA LYS A 7 -27.10 3.47 53.05
C LYS A 7 -25.98 3.53 52.01
N ASN A 8 -25.85 2.46 51.20
CA ASN A 8 -24.94 2.42 50.06
C ASN A 8 -25.31 3.47 49.00
N ARG A 9 -24.48 4.51 48.85
CA ARG A 9 -24.57 5.49 47.77
C ARG A 9 -24.10 4.84 46.48
N ARG A 10 -25.03 4.39 45.64
CA ARG A 10 -24.75 3.85 44.31
C ARG A 10 -24.19 4.99 43.44
N VAL A 11 -22.88 4.97 43.17
CA VAL A 11 -22.24 5.89 42.22
C VAL A 11 -22.69 5.48 40.82
N THR A 12 -23.58 6.26 40.22
CA THR A 12 -23.94 6.13 38.82
C THR A 12 -22.71 6.53 37.99
N ARG A 13 -21.96 5.55 37.47
CA ARG A 13 -20.94 5.79 36.45
C ARG A 13 -21.64 6.30 35.20
N THR A 14 -21.51 7.59 34.92
CA THR A 14 -21.83 8.18 33.62
C THR A 14 -21.03 7.42 32.54
N PRO A 15 -21.65 6.94 31.46
CA PRO A 15 -20.89 6.35 30.36
C PRO A 15 -20.13 7.48 29.67
N VAL A 16 -18.81 7.44 29.75
CA VAL A 16 -17.94 8.32 28.96
C VAL A 16 -18.07 7.85 27.51
N PRO A 17 -18.53 8.68 26.56
CA PRO A 17 -18.52 8.28 25.16
C PRO A 17 -17.06 8.04 24.77
N ASN A 18 -16.80 6.87 24.20
CA ASN A 18 -15.49 6.44 23.72
C ASN A 18 -15.17 7.24 22.45
N VAL A 19 -14.80 8.52 22.60
CA VAL A 19 -14.35 9.36 21.49
C VAL A 19 -12.87 9.06 21.29
N THR A 20 -12.55 8.01 20.53
CA THR A 20 -11.25 7.95 19.86
C THR A 20 -11.11 9.24 19.05
N PRO A 21 -10.06 10.05 19.26
CA PRO A 21 -9.84 11.21 18.41
C PRO A 21 -9.66 10.69 16.98
N GLU A 22 -10.53 11.13 16.09
CA GLU A 22 -10.30 11.00 14.65
C GLU A 22 -8.91 11.54 14.36
N ASN A 23 -8.01 10.70 13.84
CA ASN A 23 -6.72 11.12 13.28
C ASN A 23 -6.95 11.84 11.93
N GLY A 24 -7.82 12.84 11.93
CA GLY A 24 -8.11 13.69 10.79
C GLY A 24 -7.10 14.82 10.65
N PRO A 25 -6.97 15.42 9.45
CA PRO A 25 -6.13 16.59 9.25
C PRO A 25 -6.51 17.73 10.21
N THR A 26 -5.50 18.41 10.75
CA THR A 26 -5.70 19.57 11.63
C THR A 26 -6.54 20.65 10.93
N PRO A 27 -7.26 21.49 11.70
CA PRO A 27 -8.16 22.52 11.14
C PRO A 27 -7.45 23.46 10.16
N GLU A 28 -6.21 23.85 10.47
CA GLU A 28 -5.38 24.71 9.64
C GLU A 28 -4.99 24.02 8.32
N ARG A 29 -4.88 22.68 8.33
CA ARG A 29 -4.58 21.86 7.16
C ARG A 29 -5.83 21.71 6.28
N ARG A 30 -7.00 21.53 6.89
CA ARG A 30 -8.30 21.48 6.18
C ARG A 30 -8.63 22.76 5.44
N ALA A 31 -8.30 23.92 5.99
CA ALA A 31 -8.54 25.22 5.35
C ALA A 31 -7.62 25.52 4.15
N ARG A 32 -6.53 24.75 3.97
CA ARG A 32 -5.48 25.00 2.96
C ARG A 32 -5.37 23.91 1.89
N SER A 33 -6.18 22.86 1.96
CA SER A 33 -6.07 21.71 1.05
C SER A 33 -7.45 21.27 0.57
N GLU A 34 -7.53 20.95 -0.72
CA GLU A 34 -8.68 20.29 -1.36
C GLU A 34 -8.69 18.82 -0.92
N PHE A 35 -9.11 18.54 0.32
CA PHE A 35 -9.33 17.15 0.75
C PHE A 35 -10.56 16.59 0.05
N VAL A 36 -10.36 15.98 -1.11
CA VAL A 36 -11.37 15.13 -1.74
C VAL A 36 -11.10 13.69 -1.32
N GLY A 37 -12.05 13.10 -0.60
CA GLY A 37 -12.04 11.69 -0.22
C GLY A 37 -12.14 11.43 1.28
N THR A 38 -12.93 10.42 1.63
CA THR A 38 -12.96 9.80 2.96
C THR A 38 -11.78 8.84 3.10
N ALA A 39 -10.88 9.10 4.05
CA ALA A 39 -9.97 8.07 4.55
C ALA A 39 -10.79 6.96 5.26
N PRO A 40 -10.36 5.69 5.28
CA PRO A 40 -8.98 5.23 5.11
C PRO A 40 -8.67 4.68 3.70
N THR A 41 -7.38 4.49 3.45
CA THR A 41 -6.82 3.65 2.38
C THR A 41 -7.67 2.40 2.20
N ARG A 42 -8.21 2.21 0.99
CA ARG A 42 -9.08 1.12 0.59
C ARG A 42 -8.53 -0.21 1.09
N VAL A 43 -9.22 -0.86 2.03
CA VAL A 43 -8.78 -2.15 2.56
C VAL A 43 -9.14 -3.22 1.55
N LEU A 44 -8.12 -3.78 0.88
CA LEU A 44 -8.28 -4.89 -0.06
C LEU A 44 -8.74 -6.14 0.71
N ARG A 45 -10.07 -6.36 0.76
CA ARG A 45 -10.71 -7.39 1.59
C ARG A 45 -10.15 -8.79 1.37
N THR A 46 -9.77 -9.12 0.13
CA THR A 46 -9.18 -10.42 -0.24
C THR A 46 -7.77 -10.59 0.31
N VAL A 47 -6.92 -9.55 0.24
CA VAL A 47 -5.56 -9.56 0.82
C VAL A 47 -5.64 -9.64 2.34
N GLN A 48 -6.55 -8.88 2.95
CA GLN A 48 -6.76 -8.94 4.40
C GLN A 48 -7.25 -10.33 4.85
N ALA A 49 -8.12 -10.98 4.09
CA ALA A 49 -8.57 -12.34 4.37
C ALA A 49 -7.41 -13.35 4.32
N LEU A 50 -6.53 -13.25 3.31
CA LEU A 50 -5.32 -14.09 3.24
C LEU A 50 -4.39 -13.85 4.43
N LEU A 51 -4.21 -12.59 4.83
CA LEU A 51 -3.37 -12.23 5.98
C LEU A 51 -3.94 -12.79 7.30
N GLN A 52 -5.26 -12.67 7.49
CA GLN A 52 -5.94 -13.20 8.68
C GLN A 52 -5.91 -14.73 8.73
N ALA A 53 -5.97 -15.39 7.57
CA ALA A 53 -5.82 -16.84 7.45
C ALA A 53 -4.38 -17.33 7.69
N GLY A 54 -3.39 -16.43 7.63
CA GLY A 54 -1.98 -16.77 7.69
C GLY A 54 -1.40 -17.32 6.39
N ASP A 55 -2.14 -17.17 5.27
CA ASP A 55 -1.69 -17.60 3.94
C ASP A 55 -0.61 -16.66 3.36
N ILE A 56 -0.56 -15.41 3.85
CA ILE A 56 0.47 -14.42 3.50
C ILE A 56 0.98 -13.70 4.74
N THR A 57 2.16 -13.12 4.62
CA THR A 57 2.84 -12.33 5.64
C THR A 57 2.46 -10.84 5.56
N GLN A 58 2.72 -10.08 6.64
CA GLN A 58 2.50 -8.62 6.63
C GLN A 58 3.30 -7.90 5.53
N PRO A 59 4.59 -8.22 5.27
CA PRO A 59 5.33 -7.66 4.15
C PRO A 59 4.67 -7.87 2.79
N ALA A 60 4.04 -9.02 2.56
CA ALA A 60 3.27 -9.32 1.35
C ALA A 60 2.05 -8.41 1.20
N ALA A 61 1.29 -8.20 2.28
CA ALA A 61 0.17 -7.27 2.29
C ALA A 61 0.63 -5.82 2.03
N ASP A 62 1.73 -5.39 2.65
CA ASP A 62 2.27 -4.04 2.46
C ASP A 62 2.81 -3.83 1.03
N ALA A 63 3.40 -4.86 0.43
CA ALA A 63 3.87 -4.83 -0.96
C ALA A 63 2.69 -4.77 -1.94
N ALA A 64 1.60 -5.48 -1.65
CA ALA A 64 0.36 -5.40 -2.42
C ALA A 64 -0.19 -3.96 -2.46
N GLU A 65 -0.24 -3.30 -1.30
CA GLU A 65 -0.70 -1.91 -1.18
C GLU A 65 0.19 -0.94 -1.95
N ARG A 66 1.52 -1.10 -1.89
CA ARG A 66 2.46 -0.27 -2.67
C ARG A 66 2.29 -0.47 -4.17
N TRP A 67 2.19 -1.73 -4.62
CA TRP A 67 1.97 -2.04 -6.02
C TRP A 67 0.62 -1.50 -6.53
N TYR A 68 -0.45 -1.62 -5.73
CA TYR A 68 -1.76 -1.05 -6.06
C TYR A 68 -1.67 0.47 -6.24
N ARG A 69 -1.03 1.18 -5.30
CA ARG A 69 -0.83 2.64 -5.39
C ARG A 69 -0.05 3.03 -6.64
N ASP A 70 1.02 2.31 -6.95
CA ASP A 70 1.81 2.55 -8.17
C ASP A 70 0.99 2.30 -9.44
N TYR A 71 0.15 1.27 -9.44
CA TYR A 71 -0.73 0.96 -10.56
C TYR A 71 -1.77 2.06 -10.77
N VAL A 72 -2.51 2.43 -9.73
CA VAL A 72 -3.55 3.46 -9.81
C VAL A 72 -2.94 4.80 -10.18
N PHE A 73 -1.83 5.18 -9.54
CA PHE A 73 -1.17 6.45 -9.85
C PHE A 73 -0.58 6.49 -11.26
N GLY A 74 -0.02 5.37 -11.75
CA GLY A 74 0.57 5.28 -13.08
C GLY A 74 -0.46 5.20 -14.21
N TYR A 75 -1.47 4.34 -14.06
CA TYR A 75 -2.37 3.92 -15.15
C TYR A 75 -3.81 4.39 -15.03
N CYS A 76 -4.28 4.75 -13.83
CA CYS A 76 -5.60 5.35 -13.69
C CYS A 76 -5.46 6.87 -13.77
N ASP A 77 -6.28 7.52 -14.58
CA ASP A 77 -6.29 8.96 -14.66
C ASP A 77 -6.78 9.54 -13.32
N TYR A 78 -5.82 9.98 -12.52
CA TYR A 78 -6.10 11.04 -11.55
C TYR A 78 -6.46 12.26 -12.37
N VAL A 79 -7.68 12.77 -12.16
CA VAL A 79 -8.05 14.11 -12.64
C VAL A 79 -7.11 15.08 -11.92
N GLU A 80 -6.02 15.43 -12.62
CA GLU A 80 -4.86 16.13 -12.07
C GLU A 80 -5.27 17.52 -11.54
N PHE A 81 -6.37 18.06 -12.06
CA PHE A 81 -6.97 19.33 -11.69
C PHE A 81 -8.49 19.25 -11.88
N SER A 82 -9.29 19.67 -10.89
CA SER A 82 -10.71 19.94 -11.18
C SER A 82 -10.81 21.02 -12.26
N ASP A 83 -11.90 21.08 -13.01
CA ASP A 83 -12.13 22.14 -14.02
C ASP A 83 -12.02 23.57 -13.44
N GLN A 84 -12.06 23.70 -12.11
CA GLN A 84 -11.98 24.96 -11.37
C GLN A 84 -10.61 25.18 -10.71
N HIS A 85 -9.61 24.32 -10.95
CA HIS A 85 -8.31 24.43 -10.32
C HIS A 85 -7.60 25.73 -10.69
N ARG A 86 -7.21 26.49 -9.65
CA ARG A 86 -6.33 27.64 -9.78
C ARG A 86 -4.93 27.23 -9.34
N PRO A 87 -3.90 27.33 -10.19
CA PRO A 87 -2.54 26.97 -9.82
C PRO A 87 -2.10 27.76 -8.57
N GLY A 88 -1.80 27.05 -7.49
CA GLY A 88 -1.28 27.66 -6.26
C GLY A 88 0.13 28.19 -6.51
N THR A 89 0.38 29.47 -6.24
CA THR A 89 1.68 30.12 -6.46
C THR A 89 2.78 29.71 -5.46
N LEU A 90 2.42 28.92 -4.44
CA LEU A 90 3.32 28.52 -3.34
C LEU A 90 3.98 27.15 -3.54
N THR A 91 3.46 26.30 -4.42
CA THR A 91 3.99 24.94 -4.64
C THR A 91 4.42 24.81 -6.11
N ARG A 92 5.71 25.05 -6.39
CA ARG A 92 6.32 24.73 -7.70
C ARG A 92 6.51 23.22 -7.84
N HIS A 93 5.43 22.49 -8.13
CA HIS A 93 5.57 21.25 -8.88
C HIS A 93 4.99 21.53 -10.25
N ASP A 94 5.87 21.74 -11.23
CA ASP A 94 5.43 21.85 -12.62
C ASP A 94 4.79 20.54 -13.06
N ALA A 95 3.91 20.59 -14.06
CA ALA A 95 3.26 19.40 -14.61
C ALA A 95 4.30 18.32 -14.99
N VAL A 96 5.50 18.73 -15.42
CA VAL A 96 6.61 17.85 -15.77
C VAL A 96 7.11 17.01 -14.58
N SER A 97 7.24 17.60 -13.40
CA SER A 97 7.63 16.90 -12.18
C SER A 97 6.62 15.82 -11.80
N TRP A 98 5.32 16.10 -11.97
CA TRP A 98 4.26 15.10 -11.74
C TRP A 98 4.31 13.97 -12.77
N GLN A 99 4.52 14.29 -14.04
CA GLN A 99 4.70 13.28 -15.09
C GLN A 99 5.94 12.40 -14.86
N LEU A 100 7.04 12.97 -14.35
CA LEU A 100 8.23 12.20 -13.96
C LEU A 100 7.95 11.21 -12.83
N VAL A 101 7.21 11.63 -11.80
CA VAL A 101 6.83 10.73 -10.69
C VAL A 101 5.87 9.65 -11.18
N ARG A 102 4.90 10.00 -12.05
CA ARG A 102 3.97 9.05 -12.70
C ARG A 102 4.72 8.01 -13.53
N ALA A 103 5.63 8.45 -14.40
CA ALA A 103 6.48 7.57 -15.20
C ALA A 103 7.28 6.60 -14.31
N ARG A 104 7.79 7.07 -13.16
CA ARG A 104 8.52 6.22 -12.22
C ARG A 104 7.62 5.16 -11.55
N ALA A 105 6.35 5.46 -11.31
CA ALA A 105 5.40 4.47 -10.80
C ALA A 105 5.07 3.41 -11.86
N MET A 106 4.82 3.85 -13.10
CA MET A 106 4.62 2.95 -14.24
C MET A 106 5.83 2.03 -14.47
N ALA A 107 7.05 2.57 -14.32
CA ALA A 107 8.28 1.80 -14.41
C ALA A 107 8.33 0.69 -13.34
N ARG A 108 7.98 0.97 -12.08
CA ARG A 108 7.94 -0.06 -11.01
C ARG A 108 6.94 -1.17 -11.30
N VAL A 109 5.75 -0.82 -11.81
CA VAL A 109 4.75 -1.81 -12.22
C VAL A 109 5.25 -2.66 -13.40
N THR A 110 5.88 -2.02 -14.38
CA THR A 110 6.49 -2.69 -15.54
C THR A 110 7.60 -3.63 -15.10
N ASP A 111 8.48 -3.20 -14.19
CA ASP A 111 9.55 -4.04 -13.66
C ASP A 111 8.98 -5.32 -13.03
N VAL A 112 7.89 -5.22 -12.26
CA VAL A 112 7.23 -6.39 -11.66
C VAL A 112 6.67 -7.32 -12.74
N ARG A 113 6.05 -6.75 -13.79
CA ARG A 113 5.55 -7.52 -14.94
C ARG A 113 6.67 -8.24 -15.68
N GLU A 114 7.81 -7.60 -15.93
CA GLU A 114 8.96 -8.23 -16.62
C GLU A 114 9.58 -9.35 -15.78
N ALA A 115 9.63 -9.20 -14.45
CA ALA A 115 10.21 -10.22 -13.58
C ALA A 115 9.29 -11.41 -13.27
N LEU A 116 7.99 -11.18 -13.08
CA LEU A 116 7.03 -12.23 -12.69
C LEU A 116 6.22 -12.75 -13.89
N GLY A 117 6.30 -12.07 -15.03
CA GLY A 117 5.59 -12.40 -16.25
C GLY A 117 4.17 -11.83 -16.33
N LEU A 118 3.61 -11.87 -17.54
CA LEU A 118 2.28 -11.33 -17.85
C LEU A 118 1.16 -11.99 -17.04
N CYS A 119 1.23 -13.31 -16.86
CA CYS A 119 0.25 -14.09 -16.08
C CYS A 119 0.18 -13.66 -14.61
N ALA A 120 1.31 -13.28 -14.02
CA ALA A 120 1.38 -12.75 -12.67
C ALA A 120 0.79 -11.33 -12.61
N HIS A 121 1.21 -10.46 -13.53
CA HIS A 121 0.67 -9.11 -13.65
C HIS A 121 -0.86 -9.11 -13.76
N GLN A 122 -1.43 -9.96 -14.62
CA GLN A 122 -2.88 -10.05 -14.79
C GLN A 122 -3.59 -10.47 -13.50
N ARG A 123 -3.03 -11.43 -12.75
CA ARG A 123 -3.61 -11.85 -11.46
C ARG A 123 -3.52 -10.75 -10.40
N LEU A 124 -2.41 -10.01 -10.34
CA LEU A 124 -2.28 -8.85 -9.45
C LEU A 124 -3.30 -7.78 -9.81
N ARG A 125 -3.51 -7.48 -11.10
CA ARG A 125 -4.52 -6.53 -11.55
C ARG A 125 -5.93 -7.00 -11.15
N MET A 126 -6.28 -8.25 -11.47
CA MET A 126 -7.58 -8.83 -11.13
C MET A 126 -7.85 -8.80 -9.62
N LEU A 127 -6.83 -9.10 -8.80
CA LEU A 127 -6.94 -9.17 -7.34
C LEU A 127 -6.97 -7.79 -6.67
N LEU A 128 -6.10 -6.88 -7.08
CA LEU A 128 -5.80 -5.63 -6.37
C LEU A 128 -6.48 -4.41 -6.99
N VAL A 129 -6.68 -4.40 -8.32
CA VAL A 129 -7.24 -3.26 -9.05
C VAL A 129 -8.71 -3.50 -9.35
N ASP A 130 -9.01 -4.62 -9.99
CA ASP A 130 -10.39 -5.00 -10.35
C ASP A 130 -11.14 -5.63 -9.14
N GLU A 131 -10.44 -5.90 -8.04
CA GLU A 131 -10.95 -6.44 -6.76
C GLU A 131 -11.84 -7.69 -6.90
N LEU A 132 -11.50 -8.54 -7.86
CA LEU A 132 -12.23 -9.77 -8.08
C LEU A 132 -12.06 -10.71 -6.89
N SER A 133 -13.17 -11.32 -6.46
CA SER A 133 -13.12 -12.43 -5.51
C SER A 133 -12.39 -13.62 -6.12
N PHE A 134 -11.81 -14.50 -5.30
CA PHE A 134 -11.16 -15.72 -5.79
C PHE A 134 -12.10 -16.61 -6.61
N ARG A 135 -13.40 -16.59 -6.31
CA ARG A 135 -14.41 -17.26 -7.13
C ARG A 135 -14.52 -16.63 -8.52
N ALA A 136 -14.69 -15.32 -8.61
CA ALA A 136 -14.80 -14.61 -9.89
C ALA A 136 -13.52 -14.75 -10.73
N MET A 137 -12.34 -14.67 -10.09
CA MET A 137 -11.07 -14.96 -10.73
C MET A 137 -10.98 -16.42 -11.23
N GLY A 138 -11.48 -17.36 -10.43
CA GLY A 138 -11.53 -18.78 -10.79
C GLY A 138 -12.44 -19.07 -11.97
N GLU A 139 -13.61 -18.44 -12.03
CA GLU A 139 -14.55 -18.53 -13.17
C GLU A 139 -13.92 -17.94 -14.44
N ALA A 140 -13.19 -16.82 -14.34
CA ALA A 140 -12.52 -16.19 -15.47
C ALA A 140 -11.31 -16.98 -16.00
N LEU A 141 -10.50 -17.59 -15.11
CA LEU A 141 -9.24 -18.24 -15.49
C LEU A 141 -9.34 -19.76 -15.66
N PHE A 142 -10.33 -20.40 -15.05
CA PHE A 142 -10.53 -21.85 -15.06
C PHE A 142 -12.00 -22.21 -15.30
N PRO A 143 -12.59 -21.84 -16.46
CA PRO A 143 -14.03 -22.01 -16.71
C PRO A 143 -14.49 -23.47 -16.73
N THR A 144 -13.59 -24.42 -16.96
CA THR A 144 -13.89 -25.85 -17.06
C THR A 144 -13.75 -26.61 -15.75
N ILE A 145 -13.23 -25.98 -14.70
CA ILE A 145 -12.99 -26.60 -13.39
C ILE A 145 -14.11 -26.21 -12.44
N SER A 146 -14.48 -27.11 -11.51
CA SER A 146 -15.47 -26.80 -10.48
C SER A 146 -15.09 -25.57 -9.65
N ALA A 147 -16.08 -24.74 -9.30
CA ALA A 147 -15.87 -23.46 -8.63
C ALA A 147 -15.05 -23.57 -7.33
N GLY A 148 -15.31 -24.59 -6.51
CA GLY A 148 -14.56 -24.79 -5.26
C GLY A 148 -13.10 -25.23 -5.46
N SER A 149 -12.78 -25.88 -6.59
CA SER A 149 -11.42 -26.26 -6.93
C SER A 149 -10.66 -25.08 -7.56
N SER A 150 -11.29 -24.36 -8.49
CA SER A 150 -10.69 -23.17 -9.11
C SER A 150 -10.42 -22.06 -8.08
N GLN A 151 -11.34 -21.83 -7.15
CA GLN A 151 -11.18 -20.85 -6.07
C GLN A 151 -9.95 -21.15 -5.20
N ARG A 152 -9.79 -22.39 -4.71
CA ARG A 152 -8.64 -22.78 -3.88
C ARG A 152 -7.32 -22.65 -4.65
N LYS A 153 -7.32 -23.05 -5.92
CA LYS A 153 -6.15 -22.91 -6.79
C LYS A 153 -5.76 -21.45 -6.97
N ILE A 154 -6.72 -20.56 -7.22
CA ILE A 154 -6.47 -19.12 -7.35
C ILE A 154 -5.98 -18.53 -6.03
N ALA A 155 -6.62 -18.85 -4.89
CA ALA A 155 -6.20 -18.34 -3.59
C ALA A 155 -4.73 -18.67 -3.30
N ALA A 156 -4.32 -19.93 -3.51
CA ALA A 156 -2.93 -20.36 -3.35
C ALA A 156 -1.97 -19.66 -4.34
N GLN A 157 -2.37 -19.50 -5.60
CA GLN A 157 -1.57 -18.77 -6.60
C GLN A 157 -1.40 -17.29 -6.23
N CYS A 158 -2.46 -16.64 -5.74
CA CYS A 158 -2.43 -15.25 -5.30
C CYS A 158 -1.57 -15.09 -4.04
N ALA A 159 -1.67 -15.99 -3.06
CA ALA A 159 -0.84 -15.95 -1.87
C ALA A 159 0.65 -16.05 -2.21
N LEU A 160 1.04 -17.05 -3.00
CA LEU A 160 2.42 -17.20 -3.47
C LEU A 160 2.91 -15.96 -4.23
N LEU A 161 2.06 -15.39 -5.09
CA LEU A 161 2.40 -14.23 -5.90
C LEU A 161 2.64 -12.97 -5.05
N LEU A 162 1.85 -12.79 -3.98
CA LEU A 162 2.03 -11.67 -3.04
C LEU A 162 3.34 -11.80 -2.24
N GLU A 163 3.73 -13.02 -1.88
CA GLU A 163 5.04 -13.28 -1.25
C GLU A 163 6.20 -12.99 -2.20
N GLN A 164 6.08 -13.41 -3.47
CA GLN A 164 7.08 -13.10 -4.50
C GLN A 164 7.22 -11.58 -4.73
N LEU A 165 6.10 -10.85 -4.68
CA LEU A 165 6.08 -9.40 -4.79
C LEU A 165 6.88 -8.75 -3.63
N ALA A 166 6.63 -9.17 -2.38
CA ALA A 166 7.37 -8.65 -1.23
C ALA A 166 8.87 -8.97 -1.28
N ALA A 167 9.22 -10.21 -1.61
CA ALA A 167 10.62 -10.63 -1.74
C ALA A 167 11.35 -9.77 -2.77
N ARG A 168 10.69 -9.45 -3.89
CA ARG A 168 11.26 -8.61 -4.94
C ARG A 168 11.47 -7.17 -4.50
N GLU A 169 10.48 -6.57 -3.82
CA GLU A 169 10.63 -5.21 -3.29
C GLU A 169 11.73 -5.12 -2.23
N GLU A 170 11.87 -6.17 -1.39
CA GLU A 170 12.98 -6.25 -0.45
C GLU A 170 14.33 -6.33 -1.15
N ALA A 171 14.46 -7.18 -2.18
CA ALA A 171 15.67 -7.27 -3.00
C ALA A 171 16.01 -5.92 -3.66
N ALA A 172 15.02 -5.23 -4.23
CA ALA A 172 15.20 -3.91 -4.84
C ALA A 172 15.65 -2.87 -3.80
N ARG A 173 15.07 -2.87 -2.59
CA ARG A 173 15.49 -1.98 -1.49
C ARG A 173 16.92 -2.26 -1.03
N LYS A 174 17.29 -3.53 -0.89
CA LYS A 174 18.66 -3.94 -0.53
C LYS A 174 19.66 -3.49 -1.60
N ALA A 175 19.36 -3.71 -2.88
CA ALA A 175 20.19 -3.27 -3.99
C ALA A 175 20.34 -1.73 -4.02
N ALA A 176 19.26 -0.98 -3.83
CA ALA A 176 19.29 0.47 -3.77
C ALA A 176 20.14 0.99 -2.59
N LYS A 177 20.05 0.34 -1.42
CA LYS A 177 20.88 0.67 -0.26
C LYS A 177 22.36 0.40 -0.56
N ALA A 178 22.70 -0.75 -1.13
CA ALA A 178 24.07 -1.10 -1.50
C ALA A 178 24.67 -0.11 -2.51
N ALA A 179 23.92 0.29 -3.54
CA ALA A 179 24.35 1.27 -4.52
C ALA A 179 24.63 2.65 -3.90
N ARG A 180 23.81 3.07 -2.92
CA ARG A 180 24.04 4.32 -2.17
C ARG A 180 25.29 4.27 -1.31
N THR A 181 25.54 3.15 -0.62
CA THR A 181 26.75 2.95 0.18
C THR A 181 28.00 2.96 -0.71
N ALA A 182 27.97 2.26 -1.84
CA ALA A 182 29.10 2.23 -2.79
C ALA A 182 29.44 3.63 -3.34
N LYS A 183 28.42 4.46 -3.59
CA LYS A 183 28.61 5.85 -4.04
C LYS A 183 29.20 6.77 -2.95
N HIS A 184 29.04 6.41 -1.68
CA HIS A 184 29.47 7.22 -0.53
C HIS A 184 30.82 6.79 0.07
N SER A 185 31.40 5.67 -0.35
CA SER A 185 32.81 5.37 -0.04
C SER A 185 33.72 6.29 -0.88
N PRO A 186 34.43 7.25 -0.27
CA PRO A 186 35.40 8.05 -1.00
C PRO A 186 36.60 7.16 -1.35
N ALA A 187 37.20 7.43 -2.52
CA ALA A 187 38.46 6.84 -2.95
C ALA A 187 39.49 6.90 -1.80
N GLN A 188 39.97 5.73 -1.38
CA GLN A 188 41.12 5.66 -0.49
C GLN A 188 42.31 6.30 -1.22
N THR A 189 42.85 7.31 -0.56
CA THR A 189 44.09 8.04 -0.80
C THR A 189 45.19 7.13 -1.34
N THR A 190 45.46 7.22 -2.64
CA THR A 190 46.77 6.90 -3.22
C THR A 190 47.61 8.17 -3.13
N ASP A 191 48.13 8.47 -1.94
CA ASP A 191 49.24 9.41 -1.81
C ASP A 191 50.03 9.09 -0.55
N ALA A 192 50.93 8.12 -0.68
CA ALA A 192 52.01 7.89 0.26
C ALA A 192 53.06 7.01 -0.42
N THR A 193 54.06 7.64 -1.03
CA THR A 193 55.50 7.49 -0.73
C THR A 193 56.30 7.71 -2.02
N GLU A 194 56.55 8.97 -2.35
CA GLU A 194 57.74 9.37 -3.08
C GLU A 194 58.43 10.45 -2.22
N GLU A 195 59.76 10.36 -2.12
CA GLU A 195 60.69 11.21 -1.36
C GLU A 195 60.91 10.93 0.14
N ALA A 196 61.96 10.14 0.43
CA ALA A 196 63.24 10.63 0.97
C ALA A 196 64.30 9.51 0.98
#